data_AF-G3V3U6-F1
#
_entry.id   AF-G3V3U6-F1
#
_cell.length_a   1.000
_cell.length_b   1.000
_cell.length_c   1.000
_cell.angle_alpha   90.00
_cell.angle_beta   90.00
_cell.angle_gamma   90.00
#
_symmetry.space_group_name_H-M   'P 1'
#
loop_
_entity.id
_entity.type
_entity.pdbx_description
1 polymer ?
#
loop_
_entity_poly.entity_id
_entity_poly.type
_entity_poly.pdbx_seq_one_letter_code
_entity_poly.pdbx_strand_id
1 'polypeptide(L)' 'MRRRVVLLSQEMDAGLQAWQLRQQKLQEEQRKQENALKPKGASLKSPLPSQ' A
#
# COMPACT_ATOMS: atom_id res chain seq x y z
N MET A 1 -26.75 -25.98 -16.75
CA MET A 1 -26.79 -24.70 -16.00
C MET A 1 -25.68 -24.49 -14.97
N ARG A 2 -24.89 -25.50 -14.56
CA ARG A 2 -23.91 -25.38 -13.45
C ARG A 2 -22.61 -24.63 -13.78
N ARG A 3 -22.13 -24.71 -15.03
CA ARG A 3 -20.83 -24.13 -15.44
C ARG A 3 -20.80 -22.59 -15.40
N ARG A 4 -21.92 -21.93 -15.71
CA ARG A 4 -22.00 -20.45 -15.71
C ARG A 4 -22.03 -19.87 -14.30
N VAL A 5 -22.78 -20.49 -13.39
CA VAL A 5 -22.83 -20.07 -11.97
C VAL A 5 -21.46 -20.23 -11.32
N VAL A 6 -20.80 -21.37 -11.54
CA VAL A 6 -19.46 -21.64 -11.00
C VAL A 6 -18.42 -20.66 -11.54
N LEU A 7 -18.50 -20.27 -12.82
CA LEU A 7 -17.58 -19.29 -13.39
C LEU A 7 -17.78 -17.89 -12.78
N LEU A 8 -19.03 -17.43 -12.69
CA LEU A 8 -19.35 -16.11 -12.14
C LEU A 8 -18.96 -15.97 -10.67
N SER A 9 -19.17 -17.02 -9.86
CA SER A 9 -18.73 -17.01 -8.45
C SER A 9 -17.21 -16.88 -8.35
N GLN A 10 -16.44 -17.58 -9.19
CA GLN A 10 -14.97 -17.48 -9.17
C GLN A 10 -14.47 -16.10 -9.59
N GLU A 11 -15.09 -15.48 -10.59
CA GLU A 11 -14.72 -14.12 -11.03
C GLU A 11 -14.98 -13.09 -9.93
N MET A 12 -16.11 -13.22 -9.21
CA MET A 12 -16.42 -12.37 -8.07
C MET A 12 -15.44 -12.59 -6.91
N ASP A 13 -15.19 -13.84 -6.53
CA ASP A 13 -14.32 -14.18 -5.41
C ASP A 13 -12.88 -13.72 -5.68
N ALA A 14 -12.38 -13.93 -6.91
CA ALA A 14 -11.07 -13.46 -7.33
C ALA A 14 -10.97 -11.92 -7.31
N GLY A 15 -12.02 -11.23 -7.76
CA GLY A 15 -12.09 -9.77 -7.70
C GLY A 15 -12.06 -9.24 -6.28
N LEU A 16 -12.83 -9.85 -5.38
CA LEU A 16 -12.87 -9.49 -3.96
C LEU A 16 -11.52 -9.73 -3.28
N GLN A 17 -10.91 -10.90 -3.51
CA GLN A 17 -9.60 -11.24 -2.94
C GLN A 17 -8.52 -10.27 -3.43
N ALA A 18 -8.52 -9.92 -4.72
CA ALA A 18 -7.59 -8.95 -5.28
C ALA A 18 -7.79 -7.54 -4.70
N TRP A 19 -9.03 -7.11 -4.49
CA TRP A 19 -9.33 -5.81 -3.89
C TRP A 19 -8.91 -5.75 -2.42
N GLN A 20 -9.22 -6.80 -1.64
CA GLN A 20 -8.83 -6.87 -0.23
C GLN A 20 -7.30 -6.85 -0.06
N LEU A 21 -6.56 -7.55 -0.92
CA LEU A 21 -5.10 -7.52 -0.89
C LEU A 21 -4.54 -6.12 -1.22
N ARG A 22 -5.17 -5.40 -2.15
CA ARG A 22 -4.78 -4.00 -2.45
C ARG A 22 -4.99 -3.09 -1.25
N GLN A 23 -6.12 -3.24 -0.55
CA GLN A 23 -6.37 -2.46 0.67
C GLN A 23 -5.34 -2.74 1.76
N GLN A 24 -4.99 -4.01 1.98
CA GLN A 24 -3.95 -4.38 2.94
C GLN A 24 -2.58 -3.79 2.57
N LYS A 25 -2.19 -3.86 1.30
CA LYS A 25 -0.91 -3.30 0.83
C LYS A 25 -0.84 -1.79 0.98
N LEU A 26 -1.92 -1.06 0.69
CA LEU A 26 -1.95 0.39 0.88
C LEU A 26 -1.75 0.77 2.35
N GLN A 27 -2.34 0.02 3.27
CA GLN A 27 -2.15 0.25 4.70
C GLN A 27 -0.71 -0.08 5.14
N GLU A 28 -0.12 -1.15 4.61
CA GLU A 28 1.27 -1.51 4.89
C GLU A 28 2.26 -0.46 4.36
N GLU A 29 2.03 0.07 3.15
CA GLU A 29 2.84 1.15 2.58
C GLU A 29 2.73 2.45 3.40
N GLN A 30 1.54 2.82 3.85
CA GLN A 30 1.37 3.98 4.75
C GLN A 30 2.13 3.78 6.05
N ARG A 31 1.98 2.62 6.71
CA ARG A 31 2.72 2.31 7.93
C ARG A 31 4.23 2.32 7.71
N LYS A 32 4.70 1.90 6.53
CA LYS A 32 6.11 1.93 6.17
C LYS A 32 6.63 3.35 5.99
N GLN A 33 5.83 4.24 5.41
CA GLN A 33 6.19 5.66 5.29
C GLN A 33 6.17 6.38 6.64
N GLU A 34 5.18 6.12 7.49
CA GLU A 34 5.12 6.70 8.85
C GLU A 34 6.28 6.22 9.74
N ASN A 35 6.62 4.93 9.65
CA ASN A 35 7.76 4.36 10.39
C ASN A 35 9.10 4.60 9.69
N ALA A 36 9.12 5.24 8.52
CA ALA A 36 10.38 5.55 7.85
C ALA A 36 11.13 6.59 8.68
N LEU A 37 12.38 6.26 9.02
CA LEU A 37 13.27 7.22 9.67
C LEU A 37 13.48 8.41 8.74
N LYS A 38 13.38 9.62 9.29
CA LYS A 38 13.65 10.85 8.53
C LYS A 38 15.05 10.78 7.91
N PRO A 39 15.22 11.14 6.63
CA PRO A 39 16.51 11.10 5.97
C PRO A 39 17.46 12.11 6.62
N LYS A 40 18.53 11.61 7.25
CA LYS A 40 19.48 12.42 8.04
C LYS A 40 20.45 13.23 7.16
N GLY A 41 20.81 12.74 5.96
CA GLY A 41 21.92 13.32 5.17
C GLY A 41 21.59 14.62 4.41
N ALA A 42 20.39 14.75 3.85
CA ALA A 42 20.02 15.92 3.04
C ALA A 42 19.44 17.06 3.89
N SER A 43 18.76 16.74 4.99
CA SER A 43 18.12 17.73 5.87
C SER A 43 19.14 18.52 6.73
N LEU A 44 20.31 17.94 7.01
CA LEU A 44 21.37 18.58 7.79
C LEU A 44 22.19 19.61 6.99
N LYS A 45 21.95 19.77 5.67
CA LYS A 45 22.55 20.82 4.83
C LYS A 45 21.71 22.10 4.79
N SER A 46 20.89 22.35 5.80
CA SER A 46 20.42 23.71 6.08
C SER A 46 21.63 24.56 6.47
N PRO A 47 21.89 25.74 5.85
CA PRO A 47 22.92 26.62 6.35
C PRO A 47 22.56 27.00 7.78
N LEU A 48 23.43 26.60 8.71
CA LEU A 48 23.36 27.00 10.11
C LEU A 48 23.10 28.51 10.16
N PRO A 49 22.11 29.01 10.90
CA PRO A 49 21.82 30.44 10.93
C PRO A 49 23.09 31.16 11.38
N SER A 50 23.71 31.91 10.47
CA SER A 50 24.80 32.81 10.80
C SER A 50 24.25 33.84 11.77
N GLN A 51 24.80 33.85 12.99
CA GLN A 51 24.52 34.86 14.02
C GLN A 51 24.78 36.28 13.52
#